data_AF-A0A3W2NT49-F1
#
_entry.id   AF-A0A3W2NT49-F1
#
_cell.length_a   1.000
_cell.length_b   1.000
_cell.length_c   1.000
_cell.angle_alpha   90.00
_cell.angle_beta   90.00
_cell.angle_gamma   90.00
#
_symmetry.space_group_name_H-M   'P 1'
#
loop_
_entity.id
_entity.type
_entity.pdbx_description
1 polymer ?
#
loop_
_entity_poly.entity_id
_entity_poly.type
_entity_poly.pdbx_seq_one_letter_code
_entity_poly.pdbx_strand_id
1 'polypeptide(L)'
;MNNLIHWDDPFSEEFGNGMVYRQFAVGSTLYAVGFEQILTMDDFTRKGVDILNVHPAFRFPQNGVWGVIFDEIDPILMDFKGFQHIQHQGLAGGQVLMNVASIILDHYTVCNAGAYVFSAADDHQHLRRTDLADIYCKLLGLNGERKSRLFANGFPGWEAYCDVPTGGRGYVVTTQSY
;
A
#
# COMPACT_ATOMS: atom_id res chain seq x y z
N MET A 1 11.00 -4.59 21.95
CA MET A 1 11.51 -5.97 21.79
C MET A 1 11.73 -6.16 20.30
N ASN A 2 12.98 -6.30 19.85
CA ASN A 2 13.30 -6.55 18.44
C ASN A 2 13.11 -8.04 18.17
N ASN A 3 11.89 -8.44 17.82
CA ASN A 3 11.74 -9.66 17.04
C ASN A 3 12.36 -9.34 15.67
N LEU A 4 13.54 -9.88 15.38
CA LEU A 4 14.03 -9.89 14.00
C LEU A 4 13.06 -10.76 13.21
N ILE A 5 12.15 -10.13 12.49
CA ILE A 5 11.31 -10.80 11.50
C ILE A 5 12.27 -11.34 10.45
N HIS A 6 12.17 -12.64 10.16
CA HIS A 6 12.88 -13.23 9.04
C HIS A 6 11.92 -13.28 7.85
N TRP A 7 12.35 -12.70 6.74
CA TRP A 7 11.59 -12.68 5.50
C TRP A 7 12.05 -13.82 4.62
N ASP A 8 11.26 -14.89 4.60
CA ASP A 8 11.46 -16.02 3.69
C ASP A 8 10.76 -15.76 2.34
N ASP A 9 11.10 -16.57 1.33
CA ASP A 9 10.37 -16.62 0.07
C ASP A 9 8.86 -16.68 0.33
N PRO A 10 8.04 -15.87 -0.38
CA PRO A 10 8.36 -15.05 -1.56
C PRO A 10 8.75 -13.59 -1.28
N PHE A 11 9.13 -13.25 -0.04
CA PHE A 11 9.63 -11.93 0.33
C PHE A 11 11.15 -11.85 0.21
N SER A 12 11.68 -10.68 -0.14
CA SER A 12 13.11 -10.42 -0.30
C SER A 12 13.48 -9.02 0.18
N GLU A 13 14.75 -8.84 0.57
CA GLU A 13 15.34 -7.56 1.02
C GLU A 13 16.39 -7.02 0.03
N GLU A 14 16.55 -7.65 -1.14
CA GLU A 14 17.59 -7.31 -2.13
C GLU A 14 17.45 -5.92 -2.80
N PHE A 15 16.29 -5.25 -2.75
CA PHE A 15 16.10 -3.91 -3.35
C PHE A 15 16.69 -2.76 -2.52
N GLY A 16 17.26 -3.02 -1.35
CA GLY A 16 17.98 -2.01 -0.57
C GLY A 16 17.81 -2.13 0.95
N ASN A 17 18.57 -1.33 1.69
CA ASN A 17 18.58 -1.34 3.15
C ASN A 17 17.24 -0.84 3.72
N GLY A 18 16.50 -1.74 4.39
CA GLY A 18 15.34 -1.40 5.23
C GLY A 18 13.96 -1.58 4.58
N MET A 19 13.88 -2.16 3.39
CA MET A 19 12.61 -2.49 2.73
C MET A 19 12.56 -3.99 2.43
N VAL A 20 11.43 -4.62 2.77
CA VAL A 20 11.09 -5.96 2.28
C VAL A 20 10.12 -5.81 1.11
N TYR A 21 10.24 -6.63 0.09
CA TYR A 21 9.34 -6.57 -1.06
C TYR A 21 8.97 -7.96 -1.55
N ARG A 22 7.90 -8.02 -2.33
CA ARG A 22 7.52 -9.20 -3.10
C ARG A 22 7.15 -8.80 -4.51
N GLN A 23 7.69 -9.53 -5.48
CA GLN A 23 7.40 -9.32 -6.89
C GLN A 23 6.26 -10.21 -7.37
N PHE A 24 5.56 -9.75 -8.40
CA PHE A 24 4.59 -10.56 -9.12
C PHE A 24 4.47 -10.09 -10.57
N ALA A 25 4.11 -11.00 -11.47
CA ALA A 25 3.90 -10.69 -12.88
C ALA A 25 2.41 -10.71 -13.25
N VAL A 26 1.99 -9.79 -14.12
CA VAL A 26 0.69 -9.84 -14.81
C VAL A 26 0.96 -9.69 -16.30
N GLY A 27 0.80 -10.78 -17.05
CA GLY A 27 1.25 -10.83 -18.45
C GLY A 27 2.77 -10.70 -18.54
N SER A 28 3.26 -9.75 -19.34
CA SER A 28 4.68 -9.45 -19.50
C SER A 28 5.19 -8.37 -18.54
N THR A 29 4.32 -7.79 -17.71
CA THR A 29 4.68 -6.69 -16.81
C THR A 29 4.99 -7.24 -15.42
N LEU A 30 6.13 -6.81 -14.87
CA LEU A 30 6.60 -7.17 -13.55
C LEU A 30 6.35 -6.02 -12.58
N TYR A 31 5.83 -6.34 -11.41
CA TYR A 31 5.54 -5.38 -10.35
C TYR A 31 6.21 -5.80 -9.05
N ALA A 32 6.34 -4.86 -8.13
CA ALA A 32 6.71 -5.12 -6.75
C ALA A 32 5.79 -4.40 -5.78
N VAL A 33 5.50 -5.06 -4.66
CA VAL A 33 4.96 -4.42 -3.45
C VAL A 33 6.07 -4.39 -2.42
N GLY A 34 6.53 -3.20 -2.07
CA GLY A 34 7.52 -2.92 -1.04
C GLY A 34 6.87 -2.48 0.27
N PHE A 35 7.48 -2.89 1.37
CA PHE A 35 7.09 -2.58 2.73
C PHE A 35 8.29 -2.02 3.48
N GLU A 36 8.15 -0.81 4.01
CA GLU A 36 9.17 -0.16 4.82
C GLU A 36 8.59 0.14 6.19
N GLN A 37 9.33 -0.21 7.24
CA GLN A 37 8.85 0.03 8.59
C GLN A 37 8.85 1.54 8.89
N ILE A 38 7.72 2.03 9.40
CA ILE A 38 7.60 3.39 9.94
C ILE A 38 7.89 3.30 11.43
N LEU A 39 8.92 4.01 11.88
CA LEU A 39 9.38 3.98 13.27
C LEU A 39 8.97 5.23 14.03
N THR A 40 8.75 6.34 13.32
CA THR A 40 8.45 7.65 13.93
C THR A 40 7.34 8.40 13.20
N MET A 41 6.74 9.38 13.87
CA MET A 41 5.75 10.26 13.25
C MET A 41 6.36 11.08 12.09
N ASP A 42 7.65 11.43 12.18
CA ASP A 42 8.35 12.19 11.14
C ASP A 42 8.51 11.38 9.84
N ASP A 43 8.53 10.04 9.94
CA ASP A 43 8.60 9.15 8.77
C ASP A 43 7.34 9.26 7.90
N PHE A 44 6.17 9.52 8.50
CA PHE A 44 4.94 9.76 7.73
C PHE A 44 5.06 11.02 6.87
N THR A 45 5.56 12.12 7.45
CA THR A 45 5.76 13.39 6.75
C THR A 45 6.73 13.22 5.58
N ARG A 46 7.84 12.49 5.77
CA ARG A 46 8.79 12.18 4.69
C ARG A 46 8.16 11.38 3.55
N LYS A 47 7.10 10.62 3.83
CA LYS A 47 6.35 9.81 2.86
C LYS A 47 5.11 10.51 2.31
N GLY A 48 4.94 11.81 2.62
CA GLY A 48 3.83 12.61 2.13
C GLY A 48 2.47 12.21 2.70
N VAL A 49 2.44 11.60 3.89
CA VAL A 49 1.21 11.24 4.59
C VAL A 49 1.09 12.13 5.84
N ASP A 50 0.11 13.03 5.85
CA ASP A 50 -0.27 13.73 7.08
C ASP A 50 -1.18 12.82 7.91
N ILE A 51 -0.54 11.97 8.71
CA ILE A 51 -1.22 10.90 9.45
C ILE A 51 -2.35 11.42 10.37
N LEU A 52 -2.21 12.64 10.90
CA LEU A 52 -3.21 13.21 11.81
C LEU A 52 -4.39 13.83 11.07
N ASN A 53 -4.19 14.27 9.82
CA ASN A 53 -5.32 14.61 8.94
C ASN A 53 -6.03 13.35 8.43
N VAL A 54 -5.29 12.28 8.12
CA VAL A 54 -5.87 11.01 7.66
C VAL A 54 -6.67 10.34 8.78
N HIS A 55 -6.09 10.22 9.97
CA HIS A 55 -6.73 9.61 11.13
C HIS A 55 -6.34 10.37 12.42
N PRO A 56 -7.13 11.36 12.87
CA PRO A 56 -6.81 12.18 14.04
C PRO A 56 -6.63 11.40 15.35
N ALA A 57 -7.27 10.23 15.45
CA ALA A 57 -7.15 9.34 16.60
C ALA A 57 -5.97 8.37 16.51
N PHE A 58 -5.15 8.44 15.44
CA PHE A 58 -4.04 7.53 15.23
C PHE A 58 -3.08 7.54 16.41
N ARG A 59 -2.80 6.35 16.92
CA ARG A 59 -1.73 6.01 17.84
C ARG A 59 -0.81 5.00 17.16
N PHE A 60 0.48 5.13 17.39
CA PHE A 60 1.45 4.13 16.92
C PHE A 60 1.15 2.78 17.58
N PRO A 61 0.75 1.74 16.82
CA PRO A 61 0.46 0.43 17.36
C PRO A 61 1.76 -0.29 17.76
N GLN A 62 1.69 -1.14 18.79
CA GLN A 62 2.83 -1.93 19.26
C GLN A 62 3.34 -2.91 18.20
N ASN A 63 2.44 -3.38 17.34
CA ASN A 63 2.77 -4.33 16.27
C ASN A 63 3.35 -3.65 15.02
N GLY A 64 3.67 -2.36 15.11
CA GLY A 64 4.35 -1.62 14.07
C GLY A 64 3.44 -1.10 12.96
N VAL A 65 4.00 -0.18 12.20
CA VAL A 65 3.35 0.48 11.06
C VAL A 65 4.25 0.31 9.86
N TRP A 66 3.65 0.05 8.70
CA TRP A 66 4.40 -0.22 7.47
C TRP A 66 3.93 0.70 6.35
N GLY A 67 4.88 1.41 5.74
CA GLY A 67 4.70 2.11 4.48
C GLY A 67 4.62 1.10 3.35
N VAL A 68 3.57 1.19 2.53
CA VAL A 68 3.38 0.34 1.35
C VAL A 68 3.69 1.16 0.11
N ILE A 69 4.58 0.62 -0.72
CA ILE A 69 4.93 1.14 -2.04
C ILE A 69 4.56 0.05 -3.04
N PHE A 70 3.86 0.40 -4.10
CA PHE A 70 3.53 -0.54 -5.16
C PHE A 70 3.69 0.15 -6.51
N ASP A 71 4.44 -0.49 -7.41
CA ASP A 71 4.66 0.01 -8.76
C ASP A 71 5.11 -1.10 -9.71
N GLU A 72 5.10 -0.79 -11.01
CA GLU A 72 5.85 -1.55 -12.01
C GLU A 72 7.35 -1.40 -11.74
N ILE A 73 8.11 -2.47 -11.93
CA ILE A 73 9.56 -2.44 -11.77
C ILE A 73 10.26 -2.58 -13.12
N ASP A 74 11.37 -1.87 -13.27
CA ASP A 74 12.33 -2.15 -14.33
C ASP A 74 13.09 -3.43 -13.95
N PRO A 75 12.95 -4.54 -14.69
CA PRO A 75 13.60 -5.81 -14.34
C PRO A 75 15.12 -5.79 -14.56
N ILE A 76 15.66 -4.79 -15.25
CA ILE A 76 17.09 -4.63 -15.51
C ILE A 76 17.71 -3.74 -14.43
N LEU A 77 17.07 -2.61 -14.14
CA LEU A 77 17.58 -1.64 -13.16
C LEU A 77 17.17 -2.00 -11.72
N MET A 78 16.19 -2.89 -11.56
CA MET A 78 15.60 -3.25 -10.26
C MET A 78 15.19 -1.99 -9.49
N ASP A 79 14.43 -1.13 -10.16
CA ASP A 79 13.92 0.12 -9.60
C ASP A 79 12.46 0.33 -9.99
N PHE A 80 11.73 1.12 -9.20
CA PHE A 80 10.34 1.47 -9.45
C PHE A 80 10.23 2.44 -10.63
N LYS A 81 9.27 2.23 -11.54
CA LYS A 81 9.07 3.07 -12.74
C LYS A 81 8.32 4.38 -12.47
N GLY A 82 8.50 4.98 -11.30
CA GLY A 82 7.97 6.31 -10.98
C GLY A 82 6.44 6.38 -10.90
N PHE A 83 5.79 5.29 -10.51
CA PHE A 83 4.35 5.21 -10.20
C PHE A 83 3.42 5.42 -11.39
N GLN A 84 3.90 5.12 -12.60
CA GLN A 84 3.15 5.26 -13.86
C GLN A 84 2.23 4.05 -14.17
N HIS A 85 2.18 3.06 -13.29
CA HIS A 85 1.65 1.69 -13.49
C HIS A 85 0.13 1.52 -13.78
N ILE A 86 -0.62 2.56 -14.16
CA ILE A 86 -2.10 2.44 -14.36
C ILE A 86 -2.54 2.91 -15.73
N GLN A 87 -1.92 2.33 -16.75
CA GLN A 87 -2.59 2.13 -18.05
C GLN A 87 -3.01 0.66 -18.20
N HIS A 88 -3.85 0.17 -17.28
CA HIS A 88 -4.50 -1.13 -17.48
C HIS A 88 -5.98 -0.96 -17.75
N GLN A 89 -6.41 -1.29 -18.96
CA GLN A 89 -7.84 -1.37 -19.29
C GLN A 89 -8.39 -2.75 -18.90
N GLY A 90 -9.53 -2.77 -18.20
CA GLY A 90 -10.31 -3.98 -17.96
C GLY A 90 -9.74 -4.92 -16.89
N LEU A 91 -9.79 -6.24 -17.16
CA LEU A 91 -9.52 -7.32 -16.19
C LEU A 91 -8.10 -7.30 -15.61
N ALA A 92 -7.11 -6.80 -16.34
CA ALA A 92 -5.72 -6.76 -15.91
C ALA A 92 -5.51 -5.86 -14.68
N GLY A 93 -6.18 -4.71 -14.61
CA GLY A 93 -6.08 -3.80 -13.45
C GLY A 93 -6.69 -4.41 -12.19
N GLY A 94 -7.79 -5.16 -12.33
CA GLY A 94 -8.38 -5.92 -11.23
C GLY A 94 -7.43 -6.98 -10.69
N GLN A 95 -6.76 -7.74 -11.57
CA GLN A 95 -5.79 -8.76 -11.18
C GLN A 95 -4.58 -8.16 -10.44
N VAL A 96 -4.09 -7.01 -10.90
CA VAL A 96 -3.01 -6.27 -10.23
C VAL A 96 -3.40 -5.90 -8.80
N LEU A 97 -4.57 -5.26 -8.61
CA LEU A 97 -5.03 -4.87 -7.27
C LEU A 97 -5.29 -6.08 -6.36
N MET A 98 -5.79 -7.20 -6.92
CA MET A 98 -5.95 -8.46 -6.18
C MET A 98 -4.60 -9.01 -5.70
N ASN A 99 -3.57 -9.00 -6.54
CA ASN A 99 -2.23 -9.44 -6.16
C ASN A 99 -1.64 -8.53 -5.08
N VAL A 100 -1.76 -7.21 -5.22
CA VAL A 100 -1.30 -6.26 -4.20
C VAL A 100 -1.97 -6.52 -2.85
N ALA A 101 -3.30 -6.66 -2.85
CA ALA A 101 -4.07 -7.00 -1.66
C ALA A 101 -3.62 -8.32 -1.02
N SER A 102 -3.44 -9.38 -1.83
CA SER A 102 -2.96 -10.67 -1.33
C SER A 102 -1.57 -10.57 -0.71
N ILE A 103 -0.66 -9.78 -1.31
CA ILE A 103 0.70 -9.62 -0.81
C ILE A 103 0.72 -8.85 0.52
N ILE A 104 -0.12 -7.81 0.66
CA ILE A 104 -0.29 -7.10 1.93
C ILE A 104 -0.82 -8.04 3.03
N LEU A 105 -1.78 -8.92 2.69
CA LEU A 105 -2.29 -9.91 3.63
C LEU A 105 -1.21 -10.92 4.03
N ASP A 106 -0.43 -11.45 3.09
CA ASP A 106 0.64 -12.39 3.38
C ASP A 106 1.72 -11.72 4.27
N HIS A 107 2.11 -10.48 3.96
CA HIS A 107 3.03 -9.71 4.79
C HIS A 107 2.48 -9.53 6.22
N TYR A 108 1.18 -9.22 6.34
CA TYR A 108 0.51 -9.16 7.64
C TYR A 108 0.55 -10.47 8.41
N THR A 109 0.41 -11.63 7.76
CA THR A 109 0.48 -12.94 8.46
C THR A 109 1.85 -13.23 9.08
N VAL A 110 2.91 -12.60 8.57
CA VAL A 110 4.28 -12.75 9.08
C VAL A 110 4.54 -11.80 10.25
N CYS A 111 4.25 -10.50 10.09
CA CYS A 111 4.66 -9.48 11.05
C CYS A 111 3.55 -9.00 12.00
N ASN A 112 2.30 -9.38 11.73
CA ASN A 112 1.11 -8.97 12.47
C ASN A 112 0.94 -7.44 12.56
N ALA A 113 1.35 -6.70 11.52
CA ALA A 113 1.34 -5.24 11.46
C ALA A 113 0.04 -4.62 12.01
N GLY A 114 0.15 -3.58 12.82
CA GLY A 114 -1.03 -2.86 13.32
C GLY A 114 -1.65 -1.92 12.29
N ALA A 115 -0.84 -1.33 11.41
CA ALA A 115 -1.34 -0.48 10.34
C ALA A 115 -0.45 -0.47 9.09
N TYR A 116 -1.09 -0.23 7.94
CA TYR A 116 -0.45 0.07 6.67
C TYR A 116 -0.74 1.51 6.25
N VAL A 117 0.27 2.20 5.73
CA VAL A 117 0.14 3.57 5.23
C VAL A 117 0.69 3.69 3.81
N PHE A 118 0.02 4.47 2.98
CA PHE A 118 0.44 4.73 1.62
C PHE A 118 -0.18 6.03 1.11
N SER A 119 0.34 6.52 -0.02
CA SER A 119 -0.20 7.70 -0.70
C SER A 119 -0.53 7.35 -2.15
N ALA A 120 -1.64 7.88 -2.66
CA ALA A 120 -1.95 7.80 -4.08
C ALA A 120 -0.96 8.69 -4.85
N ALA A 121 -0.11 8.08 -5.69
CA ALA A 121 0.79 8.84 -6.55
C ALA A 121 0.00 9.81 -7.45
N ASP A 122 0.56 10.99 -7.71
CA ASP A 122 -0.03 12.00 -8.59
C ASP A 122 0.20 11.63 -10.08
N ASP A 123 -0.68 12.08 -10.97
CA ASP A 123 -0.54 11.87 -12.42
C ASP A 123 -0.01 13.12 -13.09
N HIS A 124 1.23 13.49 -12.81
CA HIS A 124 1.82 14.72 -13.35
C HIS A 124 1.83 14.77 -14.89
N GLN A 125 1.80 13.61 -15.55
CA GLN A 125 1.81 13.49 -17.01
C GLN A 125 0.42 13.28 -17.62
N HIS A 126 -0.62 13.21 -16.79
CA HIS A 126 -2.01 12.97 -17.18
C HIS A 126 -2.19 11.73 -18.08
N LEU A 127 -1.43 10.67 -17.81
CA LEU A 127 -1.43 9.43 -18.59
C LEU A 127 -2.57 8.49 -18.21
N ARG A 128 -3.16 8.67 -17.02
CA ARG A 128 -4.23 7.84 -16.46
C ARG A 128 -5.58 8.46 -16.75
N ARG A 129 -6.54 7.59 -17.09
CA ARG A 129 -7.95 8.00 -17.28
C ARG A 129 -8.69 8.23 -15.98
N THR A 130 -8.22 7.65 -14.89
CA THR A 130 -8.85 7.70 -13.57
C THR A 130 -7.76 7.94 -12.54
N ASP A 131 -8.01 8.87 -11.62
CA ASP A 131 -7.08 9.17 -10.54
C ASP A 131 -6.97 7.97 -9.60
N LEU A 132 -5.75 7.68 -9.14
CA LEU A 132 -5.49 6.68 -8.10
C LEU A 132 -6.30 6.90 -6.83
N ALA A 133 -6.52 8.15 -6.44
CA ALA A 133 -7.30 8.49 -5.27
C ALA A 133 -8.75 7.99 -5.42
N ASP A 134 -9.34 8.10 -6.61
CA ASP A 134 -10.68 7.58 -6.89
C ASP A 134 -10.72 6.05 -6.83
N ILE A 135 -9.69 5.40 -7.37
CA ILE A 135 -9.58 3.93 -7.37
C ILE A 135 -9.49 3.41 -5.93
N TYR A 136 -8.61 4.01 -5.11
CA TYR A 136 -8.41 3.58 -3.72
C TYR A 136 -9.62 3.90 -2.85
N CYS A 137 -10.26 5.07 -3.00
CA CYS A 137 -11.50 5.37 -2.29
C CYS A 137 -12.59 4.32 -2.59
N LYS A 138 -12.77 3.94 -3.85
CA LYS A 138 -13.74 2.91 -4.25
C LYS A 138 -13.38 1.52 -3.70
N LEU A 139 -12.11 1.15 -3.74
CA LEU A 139 -11.65 -0.14 -3.24
C LEU A 139 -11.92 -0.29 -1.74
N LEU A 140 -11.55 0.73 -0.97
CA LEU A 140 -11.59 0.75 0.49
C LEU A 140 -12.96 1.11 1.05
N GLY A 141 -13.84 1.72 0.25
CA GLY A 141 -15.15 2.22 0.67
C GLY A 141 -15.06 3.53 1.45
N LEU A 142 -14.26 4.46 0.94
CA LEU A 142 -14.03 5.79 1.51
C LEU A 142 -14.70 6.86 0.67
N ASN A 143 -14.85 8.06 1.23
CA ASN A 143 -15.43 9.21 0.55
C ASN A 143 -16.85 8.96 -0.03
N GLY A 144 -17.70 8.26 0.75
CA GLY A 144 -19.07 7.93 0.33
C GLY A 144 -19.20 6.72 -0.60
N GLU A 145 -18.09 6.11 -1.00
CA GLU A 145 -18.09 4.92 -1.84
C GLU A 145 -18.40 3.65 -1.05
N ARG A 146 -19.00 2.66 -1.72
CA ARG A 146 -19.24 1.36 -1.11
C ARG A 146 -17.97 0.53 -1.13
N LYS A 147 -17.60 -0.01 0.04
CA LYS A 147 -16.48 -0.96 0.20
C LYS A 147 -16.56 -2.10 -0.82
N SER A 148 -15.46 -2.32 -1.55
CA SER A 148 -15.37 -3.41 -2.53
C SER A 148 -15.48 -4.78 -1.87
N ARG A 149 -15.89 -5.82 -2.63
CA ARG A 149 -15.95 -7.19 -2.12
C ARG A 149 -14.59 -7.72 -1.68
N LEU A 150 -13.53 -7.31 -2.38
CA LEU A 150 -12.15 -7.66 -2.03
C LEU A 150 -11.84 -7.18 -0.61
N PHE A 151 -12.06 -5.90 -0.33
CA PHE A 151 -11.76 -5.35 0.98
C PHE A 151 -12.74 -5.84 2.06
N ALA A 152 -14.03 -5.95 1.74
CA ALA A 152 -15.07 -6.39 2.69
C ALA A 152 -14.88 -7.82 3.18
N ASN A 153 -14.42 -8.73 2.32
CA ASN A 153 -14.32 -10.15 2.65
C ASN A 153 -12.87 -10.62 2.90
N GLY A 154 -11.89 -9.98 2.26
CA GLY A 154 -10.48 -10.37 2.34
C GLY A 154 -9.76 -9.83 3.57
N PHE A 155 -10.28 -8.79 4.21
CA PHE A 155 -9.63 -8.08 5.31
C PHE A 155 -10.57 -7.88 6.51
N PRO A 156 -11.03 -8.98 7.14
CA PRO A 156 -11.93 -8.89 8.29
C PRO A 156 -11.27 -8.13 9.44
N GLY A 157 -12.00 -7.20 10.05
CA GLY A 157 -11.50 -6.37 11.15
C GLY A 157 -10.56 -5.23 10.73
N TRP A 158 -10.38 -5.00 9.42
CA TRP A 158 -9.55 -3.90 8.94
C TRP A 158 -10.41 -2.66 8.63
N GLU A 159 -9.91 -1.51 9.01
CA GLU A 159 -10.56 -0.21 8.80
C GLU A 159 -9.65 0.70 8.01
N ALA A 160 -10.25 1.52 7.14
CA ALA A 160 -9.51 2.39 6.24
C ALA A 160 -9.91 3.86 6.49
N TYR A 161 -8.94 4.74 6.29
CA TYR A 161 -9.05 6.18 6.51
C TYR A 161 -8.28 6.90 5.39
N CYS A 162 -8.72 8.10 5.01
CA CYS A 162 -8.02 8.93 4.01
C CYS A 162 -8.24 10.42 4.26
N ASP A 163 -7.33 11.25 3.79
CA ASP A 163 -7.40 12.72 3.81
C ASP A 163 -7.79 13.33 2.44
N VAL A 164 -8.24 12.49 1.49
CA VAL A 164 -8.71 12.92 0.16
C VAL A 164 -9.77 14.02 0.22
N PRO A 165 -10.78 13.98 1.12
CA PRO A 165 -11.78 15.05 1.22
C PRO A 165 -11.19 16.43 1.57
N THR A 166 -10.00 16.48 2.17
CA THR A 166 -9.27 17.70 2.52
C THR A 166 -8.21 18.08 1.49
N GLY A 167 -8.16 17.41 0.34
CA GLY A 167 -7.19 17.64 -0.73
C GLY A 167 -5.89 16.86 -0.57
N GLY A 168 -5.79 15.99 0.44
CA GLY A 168 -4.68 15.07 0.60
C GLY A 168 -4.77 13.85 -0.32
N ARG A 169 -3.80 12.95 -0.21
CA ARG A 169 -3.72 11.71 -1.00
C ARG A 169 -3.27 10.52 -0.14
N GLY A 170 -3.21 10.70 1.17
CA GLY A 170 -2.77 9.72 2.15
C GLY A 170 -3.88 8.77 2.58
N TYR A 171 -3.48 7.54 2.86
CA TYR A 171 -4.34 6.47 3.33
C TYR A 171 -3.70 5.77 4.52
N VAL A 172 -4.55 5.40 5.47
CA VAL A 172 -4.21 4.53 6.59
C VAL A 172 -5.19 3.38 6.57
N VAL A 173 -4.66 2.16 6.71
CA VAL A 173 -5.47 0.97 6.93
C VAL A 173 -5.01 0.33 8.23
N THR A 174 -5.85 0.41 9.27
CA THR A 174 -5.62 -0.30 10.53
C THR A 174 -6.07 -1.75 10.37
N THR A 175 -5.31 -2.68 10.95
CA THR A 175 -5.61 -4.11 10.89
C THR A 175 -6.38 -4.54 12.14
N GLN A 176 -6.79 -5.80 12.19
CA GLN A 176 -7.37 -6.40 13.41
C GLN A 176 -6.39 -6.42 14.61
N SER A 177 -5.11 -6.12 14.38
CA SER A 177 -4.04 -6.11 15.38
C SER A 177 -3.64 -4.70 15.80
N TYR A 178 -4.42 -3.69 15.42
CA TYR A 178 -4.26 -2.29 15.81
C TYR A 178 -4.67 -2.04 17.26
#